data_AF-A0A817GTG9-F1
#
_entry.id   AF-A0A817GTG9-F1
#
_cell.length_a   1.000
_cell.length_b   1.000
_cell.length_c   1.000
_cell.angle_alpha   90.00
_cell.angle_beta   90.00
_cell.angle_gamma   90.00
#
_symmetry.space_group_name_H-M   'P 1'
#
loop_
_entity.id
_entity.type
_entity.pdbx_description
1 polymer ?
#
loop_
_entity_poly.entity_id
_entity_poly.type
_entity_poly.pdbx_seq_one_letter_code
_entity_poly.pdbx_strand_id
1 'polypeptide(L)'
;MDENGSLYVTDFGKDEVRRYRRGESQGTVVAGGNGRGNRLDQLSFPQYVFVDRDHSVYVSERGNDRVMKWVEGAKQGIVVAGGQREGNGLTQLSYPEGVVVDQLGTVYVADDENDRIMRWPKGATQGSVIVGGNGRGEQSNQLKEPIGLSFDRHGNLYVVDWGNHRVQKFNVDSTVEKLIRVALNAIWFFFLRTLNIIKEFISMKE
;
A
#
# COMPACT_ATOMS: atom_id res chain seq x y z
N MET A 1 5.34 -10.97 -9.66
CA MET A 1 5.10 -12.41 -9.90
C MET A 1 4.29 -12.91 -8.71
N ASP A 2 3.28 -13.75 -8.93
CA ASP A 2 2.56 -14.38 -7.82
C ASP A 2 3.28 -15.66 -7.34
N GLU A 3 2.79 -16.26 -6.26
CA GLU A 3 3.31 -17.51 -5.69
C GLU A 3 3.22 -18.72 -6.62
N ASN A 4 2.36 -18.65 -7.64
CA ASN A 4 2.22 -19.68 -8.67
C ASN A 4 3.21 -19.49 -9.83
N GLY A 5 4.04 -18.44 -9.78
CA GLY A 5 5.02 -18.13 -10.81
C GLY A 5 4.46 -17.36 -12.01
N SER A 6 3.24 -16.81 -11.92
CA SER A 6 2.67 -15.99 -12.99
C SER A 6 3.29 -14.60 -12.98
N LEU A 7 3.68 -14.11 -14.15
CA LEU A 7 4.17 -12.75 -14.35
C LEU A 7 2.99 -11.81 -14.63
N TYR A 8 3.03 -10.63 -14.03
CA TYR A 8 2.07 -9.55 -14.31
C TYR A 8 2.86 -8.40 -14.89
N VAL A 9 2.43 -7.91 -16.04
CA VAL A 9 3.11 -6.88 -16.81
C VAL A 9 2.14 -5.74 -17.00
N THR A 10 2.54 -4.55 -16.58
CA THR A 10 1.87 -3.31 -16.94
C THR A 10 2.24 -2.96 -18.38
N ASP A 11 1.29 -3.06 -19.31
CA ASP A 11 1.49 -2.64 -20.70
C ASP A 11 1.08 -1.18 -20.84
N PHE A 12 2.06 -0.29 -20.62
CA PHE A 12 1.87 1.16 -20.68
C PHE A 12 1.27 1.64 -22.00
N GLY A 13 1.66 1.02 -23.13
CA GLY A 13 1.19 1.44 -24.46
C GLY A 13 -0.26 1.05 -24.75
N LYS A 14 -0.83 0.14 -23.95
CA LYS A 14 -2.21 -0.35 -24.10
C LYS A 14 -3.11 -0.02 -22.92
N ASP A 15 -2.59 0.64 -21.89
CA ASP A 15 -3.33 0.96 -20.66
C ASP A 15 -4.01 -0.28 -20.06
N GLU A 16 -3.25 -1.36 -19.91
CA GLU A 16 -3.73 -2.63 -19.37
C GLU A 16 -2.67 -3.35 -18.55
N VAL A 17 -3.10 -4.29 -17.71
CA VAL A 17 -2.20 -5.27 -17.07
C VAL A 17 -2.48 -6.64 -17.64
N ARG A 18 -1.42 -7.34 -18.04
CA ARG A 18 -1.48 -8.71 -18.55
C ARG A 18 -0.84 -9.69 -17.56
N ARG A 19 -1.51 -10.81 -17.33
CA ARG A 19 -0.97 -11.98 -16.62
C ARG A 19 -0.48 -13.01 -17.63
N TYR A 20 0.73 -13.50 -17.42
CA TYR A 20 1.34 -14.60 -18.15
C TYR A 20 1.61 -15.73 -17.17
N ARG A 21 0.95 -16.87 -17.34
CA ARG A 21 1.31 -18.09 -16.59
C ARG A 21 2.57 -18.70 -17.17
N ARG A 22 3.20 -19.57 -16.38
CA ARG A 22 4.42 -20.27 -16.79
C ARG A 22 4.17 -21.04 -18.10
N GLY A 23 4.93 -20.67 -19.14
CA GLY A 23 4.83 -21.28 -20.48
C GLY A 23 3.82 -20.63 -21.42
N GLU A 24 3.02 -19.66 -20.98
CA GLU A 24 2.13 -18.90 -21.88
C GLU A 24 2.94 -17.86 -22.68
N SER A 25 2.74 -17.84 -24.00
CA SER A 25 3.30 -16.80 -24.89
C SER A 25 2.36 -15.61 -25.11
N GLN A 26 1.08 -15.75 -24.70
CA GLN A 26 0.07 -14.70 -24.77
C GLN A 26 -0.52 -14.47 -23.39
N GLY A 27 -0.41 -13.24 -22.90
CA GLY A 27 -0.94 -12.86 -21.59
C GLY A 27 -2.44 -12.56 -21.65
N THR A 28 -3.15 -12.93 -20.58
CA THR A 28 -4.56 -12.58 -20.37
C THR A 28 -4.67 -11.20 -19.74
N VAL A 29 -5.57 -10.34 -20.22
CA VAL A 29 -5.84 -9.04 -19.58
C VAL A 29 -6.53 -9.26 -18.23
N VAL A 30 -5.98 -8.66 -17.18
CA VAL A 30 -6.48 -8.80 -15.80
C VAL A 30 -6.84 -7.45 -15.14
N ALA A 31 -6.45 -6.33 -15.74
CA ALA A 31 -6.91 -4.99 -15.37
C ALA A 31 -6.90 -4.08 -16.61
N GLY A 32 -7.86 -3.16 -16.71
CA GLY A 32 -8.03 -2.30 -17.88
C GLY A 32 -8.49 -3.06 -19.13
N GLY A 33 -7.89 -2.75 -20.29
CA GLY A 33 -8.19 -3.41 -21.57
C GLY A 33 -9.35 -2.83 -22.37
N ASN A 34 -10.04 -1.80 -21.84
CA ASN A 34 -11.13 -1.09 -22.53
C ASN A 34 -10.69 0.30 -23.05
N GLY A 35 -9.42 0.39 -23.45
CA GLY A 35 -8.77 1.63 -23.88
C GLY A 35 -8.49 2.61 -22.75
N ARG A 36 -7.75 3.67 -23.10
CA ARG A 36 -7.38 4.72 -22.16
C ARG A 36 -8.58 5.50 -21.64
N GLY A 37 -8.64 5.76 -20.35
CA GLY A 37 -9.63 6.65 -19.75
C GLY A 37 -9.70 6.57 -18.23
N ASN A 38 -10.78 7.11 -17.65
CA ASN A 38 -10.94 7.24 -16.19
C ASN A 38 -12.11 6.41 -15.63
N ARG A 39 -12.84 5.68 -16.46
CA ARG A 39 -13.88 4.75 -16.00
C ARG A 39 -13.25 3.62 -15.18
N LEU A 40 -14.07 2.89 -14.43
CA LEU A 40 -13.59 1.80 -13.57
C LEU A 40 -13.15 0.56 -14.35
N ASP A 41 -13.53 0.44 -15.63
CA ASP A 41 -13.11 -0.60 -16.55
C ASP A 41 -11.91 -0.19 -17.43
N GLN A 42 -11.35 1.00 -17.21
CA GLN A 42 -10.24 1.58 -17.97
C GLN A 42 -9.05 1.90 -17.07
N LEU A 43 -7.87 1.99 -17.68
CA LEU A 43 -6.68 2.58 -17.07
C LEU A 43 -6.23 3.81 -17.88
N SER A 44 -5.40 4.66 -17.29
CA SER A 44 -4.64 5.67 -18.01
C SER A 44 -3.23 5.81 -17.43
N PHE A 45 -2.23 5.55 -18.25
CA PHE A 45 -0.81 5.55 -17.89
C PHE A 45 -0.49 4.73 -16.63
N PRO A 46 -0.87 3.44 -16.60
CA PRO A 46 -0.54 2.59 -15.47
C PRO A 46 0.98 2.41 -15.36
N GLN A 47 1.53 2.53 -14.15
CA GLN A 47 2.99 2.43 -13.93
C GLN A 47 3.38 1.13 -13.25
N TYR A 48 2.83 0.88 -12.07
CA TYR A 48 3.25 -0.22 -11.22
C TYR A 48 2.12 -1.22 -11.04
N VAL A 49 2.48 -2.50 -10.90
CA VAL A 49 1.56 -3.57 -10.57
C VAL A 49 2.02 -4.34 -9.33
N PHE A 50 1.13 -4.49 -8.37
CA PHE A 50 1.28 -5.38 -7.22
C PHE A 50 0.18 -6.43 -7.23
N VAL A 51 0.50 -7.64 -6.79
CA VAL A 51 -0.46 -8.74 -6.69
C VAL A 51 -0.43 -9.27 -5.27
N ASP A 52 -1.58 -9.28 -4.60
CA ASP A 52 -1.70 -9.84 -3.26
C ASP A 52 -1.87 -11.38 -3.29
N ARG A 53 -1.89 -12.00 -2.11
CA ARG A 53 -2.05 -13.46 -1.95
C ARG A 53 -3.44 -13.98 -2.34
N ASP A 54 -4.42 -13.08 -2.48
CA ASP A 54 -5.76 -13.41 -2.97
C ASP A 54 -5.83 -13.21 -4.49
N HIS A 55 -4.68 -13.08 -5.17
CA HIS A 55 -4.52 -12.79 -6.59
C HIS A 55 -5.22 -11.51 -7.07
N SER A 56 -5.47 -10.57 -6.15
CA SER A 56 -5.96 -9.27 -6.54
C SER A 56 -4.83 -8.41 -7.11
N VAL A 57 -5.12 -7.74 -8.22
CA VAL A 57 -4.18 -6.89 -8.96
C VAL A 57 -4.39 -5.44 -8.53
N TYR A 58 -3.34 -4.81 -8.04
CA TYR A 58 -3.29 -3.40 -7.68
C TYR A 58 -2.44 -2.66 -8.69
N VAL A 59 -2.97 -1.57 -9.24
CA VAL A 59 -2.31 -0.80 -10.30
C VAL A 59 -2.28 0.66 -9.90
N SER A 60 -1.10 1.26 -9.90
CA SER A 60 -0.98 2.72 -9.81
C SER A 60 -1.16 3.34 -11.19
N GLU A 61 -1.98 4.38 -11.26
CA GLU A 61 -2.31 5.10 -12.49
C GLU A 61 -1.90 6.55 -12.37
N ARG A 62 -0.88 6.94 -13.15
CA ARG A 62 -0.46 8.34 -13.24
C ARG A 62 -1.48 9.21 -13.94
N GLY A 63 -2.18 8.70 -14.96
CA GLY A 63 -3.12 9.50 -15.74
C GLY A 63 -4.41 9.86 -14.99
N ASN A 64 -4.67 9.21 -13.86
CA ASN A 64 -5.89 9.40 -13.06
C ASN A 64 -5.60 9.62 -11.56
N ASP A 65 -4.33 9.78 -11.17
CA ASP A 65 -3.87 10.02 -9.80
C ASP A 65 -4.49 9.08 -8.76
N ARG A 66 -4.50 7.78 -9.07
CA ARG A 66 -5.19 6.78 -8.25
C ARG A 66 -4.47 5.45 -8.23
N VAL A 67 -4.81 4.65 -7.22
CA VAL A 67 -4.54 3.21 -7.23
C VAL A 67 -5.86 2.48 -7.36
N MET A 68 -5.91 1.55 -8.31
CA MET A 68 -7.08 0.72 -8.55
C MET A 68 -6.78 -0.74 -8.23
N LYS A 69 -7.78 -1.44 -7.68
CA LYS A 69 -7.75 -2.87 -7.38
C LYS A 69 -8.71 -3.62 -8.31
N TRP A 70 -8.24 -4.71 -8.92
CA TRP A 70 -9.05 -5.71 -9.61
C TRP A 70 -8.98 -7.04 -8.89
N VAL A 71 -10.13 -7.68 -8.71
CA VAL A 71 -10.22 -9.07 -8.25
C VAL A 71 -10.36 -9.95 -9.50
N GLU A 72 -9.89 -11.20 -9.44
CA GLU A 72 -9.96 -12.11 -10.58
C GLU A 72 -11.39 -12.21 -11.15
N GLY A 73 -11.51 -12.06 -12.48
CA GLY A 73 -12.78 -12.10 -13.20
C GLY A 73 -13.62 -10.81 -13.14
N ALA A 74 -13.23 -9.80 -12.37
CA ALA A 74 -13.95 -8.54 -12.29
C ALA A 74 -13.95 -7.80 -13.64
N LYS A 75 -15.10 -7.20 -14.00
CA LYS A 75 -15.25 -6.39 -15.22
C LYS A 75 -14.80 -4.94 -15.05
N GLN A 76 -14.70 -4.49 -13.80
CA GLN A 76 -14.27 -3.16 -13.41
C GLN A 76 -13.46 -3.26 -12.12
N GLY A 77 -12.56 -2.29 -11.90
CA GLY A 77 -11.78 -2.17 -10.69
C GLY A 77 -12.48 -1.31 -9.64
N ILE A 78 -11.79 -1.17 -8.51
CA ILE A 78 -12.22 -0.38 -7.36
C ILE A 78 -11.09 0.60 -7.03
N VAL A 79 -11.40 1.88 -6.87
CA VAL A 79 -10.42 2.87 -6.39
C VAL A 79 -10.13 2.57 -4.91
N VAL A 80 -8.85 2.34 -4.58
CA VAL A 80 -8.41 2.01 -3.22
C VAL A 80 -7.48 3.07 -2.61
N ALA A 81 -6.97 4.01 -3.41
CA ALA A 81 -6.28 5.21 -2.97
C ALA A 81 -6.38 6.31 -4.03
N GLY A 82 -6.41 7.58 -3.62
CA GLY A 82 -6.48 8.74 -4.52
C GLY A 82 -7.78 8.84 -5.33
N GLY A 83 -7.68 9.32 -6.57
CA GLY A 83 -8.79 9.41 -7.53
C GLY A 83 -9.71 10.63 -7.37
N GLN A 84 -9.37 11.54 -6.46
CA GLN A 84 -10.06 12.83 -6.27
C GLN A 84 -9.23 13.97 -6.87
N ARG A 85 -8.91 13.87 -8.18
CA ARG A 85 -7.95 14.68 -8.96
C ARG A 85 -6.53 14.71 -8.37
N GLU A 86 -5.59 15.16 -9.18
CA GLU A 86 -4.24 15.50 -8.76
C GLU A 86 -4.24 16.46 -7.55
N GLY A 87 -3.33 16.24 -6.60
CA GLY A 87 -3.06 17.17 -5.51
C GLY A 87 -2.34 16.53 -4.34
N ASN A 88 -2.20 17.30 -3.26
CA ASN A 88 -1.45 16.91 -2.06
C ASN A 88 -2.33 16.70 -0.82
N GLY A 89 -3.66 16.76 -0.95
CA GLY A 89 -4.59 16.43 0.12
C GLY A 89 -4.50 14.95 0.56
N LEU A 90 -5.12 14.60 1.69
CA LEU A 90 -5.13 13.22 2.20
C LEU A 90 -6.01 12.26 1.38
N THR A 91 -6.83 12.78 0.47
CA THR A 91 -7.63 12.00 -0.48
C THR A 91 -7.05 12.02 -1.88
N GLN A 92 -5.90 12.70 -2.07
CA GLN A 92 -5.31 12.98 -3.37
C GLN A 92 -3.92 12.35 -3.47
N LEU A 93 -3.52 12.09 -4.70
CA LEU A 93 -2.18 11.70 -5.09
C LEU A 93 -1.75 12.63 -6.24
N SER A 94 -0.46 12.66 -6.54
CA SER A 94 0.07 13.23 -7.76
C SER A 94 1.13 12.27 -8.30
N TYR A 95 0.87 11.77 -9.51
CA TYR A 95 1.78 10.87 -10.23
C TYR A 95 2.18 9.60 -9.46
N PRO A 96 1.23 8.86 -8.85
CA PRO A 96 1.57 7.72 -8.00
C PRO A 96 2.35 6.65 -8.77
N GLU A 97 3.39 6.12 -8.12
CA GLU A 97 4.32 5.15 -8.68
C GLU A 97 4.19 3.79 -7.97
N GLY A 98 5.18 3.37 -7.19
CA GLY A 98 5.18 2.10 -6.49
C GLY A 98 3.97 1.91 -5.56
N VAL A 99 3.36 0.73 -5.64
CA VAL A 99 2.29 0.31 -4.73
C VAL A 99 2.65 -1.04 -4.09
N VAL A 100 2.43 -1.17 -2.79
CA VAL A 100 2.48 -2.44 -2.07
C VAL A 100 1.30 -2.54 -1.10
N VAL A 101 0.88 -3.77 -0.81
CA VAL A 101 -0.27 -4.03 0.07
C VAL A 101 0.12 -5.03 1.15
N ASP A 102 -0.23 -4.73 2.40
CA ASP A 102 0.01 -5.63 3.52
C ASP A 102 -1.06 -6.74 3.64
N GLN A 103 -0.87 -7.67 4.58
CA GLN A 103 -1.80 -8.78 4.83
C GLN A 103 -3.20 -8.34 5.33
N LEU A 104 -3.35 -7.11 5.80
CA LEU A 104 -4.65 -6.55 6.21
C LEU A 104 -5.36 -5.84 5.05
N GLY A 105 -4.71 -5.75 3.89
CA GLY A 105 -5.21 -4.99 2.74
C GLY A 105 -4.96 -3.48 2.85
N THR A 106 -4.04 -3.04 3.72
CA THR A 106 -3.57 -1.65 3.74
C THR A 106 -2.74 -1.39 2.50
N VAL A 107 -3.11 -0.38 1.73
CA VAL A 107 -2.41 0.04 0.52
C VAL A 107 -1.37 1.10 0.88
N TYR A 108 -0.15 0.93 0.42
CA TYR A 108 0.94 1.89 0.55
C TYR A 108 1.35 2.36 -0.84
N VAL A 109 1.46 3.68 -1.02
CA VAL A 109 1.66 4.30 -2.33
C VAL A 109 2.80 5.29 -2.25
N ALA A 110 3.73 5.21 -3.19
CA ALA A 110 4.70 6.26 -3.44
C ALA A 110 4.00 7.38 -4.23
N ASP A 111 3.78 8.49 -3.55
CA ASP A 111 3.12 9.69 -4.08
C ASP A 111 4.23 10.63 -4.56
N ASP A 112 4.71 10.33 -5.77
CA ASP A 112 6.01 10.74 -6.33
C ASP A 112 6.22 12.25 -6.32
N GLU A 113 5.33 13.00 -6.97
CA GLU A 113 5.44 14.47 -7.09
C GLU A 113 5.18 15.19 -5.75
N ASN A 114 4.58 14.50 -4.79
CA ASN A 114 4.38 15.00 -3.43
C ASN A 114 5.51 14.60 -2.46
N ASP A 115 6.56 13.92 -2.94
CA ASP A 115 7.74 13.51 -2.17
C ASP A 115 7.38 12.80 -0.85
N ARG A 116 6.40 11.89 -0.91
CA ARG A 116 5.86 11.23 0.30
C ARG A 116 5.39 9.81 0.04
N ILE A 117 5.33 9.01 1.11
CA ILE A 117 4.66 7.72 1.11
C ILE A 117 3.36 7.85 1.88
N MET A 118 2.28 7.45 1.23
CA MET A 118 0.93 7.43 1.81
C MET A 118 0.52 6.01 2.18
N ARG A 119 -0.27 5.87 3.26
CA ARG A 119 -0.99 4.62 3.59
C ARG A 119 -2.50 4.83 3.54
N TRP A 120 -3.22 3.82 3.08
CA TRP A 120 -4.68 3.69 3.12
C TRP A 120 -5.06 2.34 3.74
N PRO A 121 -5.55 2.31 4.98
CA PRO A 121 -6.19 1.11 5.53
C PRO A 121 -7.35 0.66 4.64
N LYS A 122 -7.62 -0.65 4.61
CA LYS A 122 -8.72 -1.22 3.83
C LYS A 122 -10.04 -0.52 4.16
N GLY A 123 -10.69 0.04 3.15
CA GLY A 123 -11.98 0.75 3.29
C GLY A 123 -11.89 2.20 3.79
N ALA A 124 -10.68 2.73 4.01
CA ALA A 124 -10.51 4.13 4.39
C ALA A 124 -10.87 5.07 3.23
N THR A 125 -11.52 6.19 3.55
CA THR A 125 -11.88 7.24 2.59
C THR A 125 -10.75 8.24 2.33
N GLN A 126 -9.74 8.27 3.21
CA GLN A 126 -8.55 9.10 3.11
C GLN A 126 -7.32 8.36 3.65
N GLY A 127 -6.15 8.77 3.21
CA GLY A 127 -4.89 8.20 3.62
C GLY A 127 -4.24 8.99 4.75
N SER A 128 -3.02 8.60 5.07
CA SER A 128 -2.14 9.37 5.96
C SER A 128 -0.70 9.27 5.46
N VAL A 129 0.05 10.37 5.56
CA VAL A 129 1.50 10.37 5.31
C VAL A 129 2.19 9.53 6.39
N ILE A 130 3.10 8.65 5.98
CA ILE A 130 3.91 7.82 6.90
C ILE A 130 5.41 8.06 6.78
N VAL A 131 5.87 8.56 5.63
CA VAL A 131 7.26 8.90 5.34
C VAL A 131 7.25 10.11 4.39
N GLY A 132 8.17 11.05 4.54
CA GLY A 132 8.23 12.24 3.67
C GLY A 132 7.12 13.25 3.95
N GLY A 133 6.78 14.06 2.95
CA GLY A 133 5.73 15.09 3.03
C GLY A 133 6.11 16.33 3.86
N ASN A 134 7.36 16.44 4.29
CA ASN A 134 7.97 17.55 5.02
C ASN A 134 8.98 18.33 4.15
N GLY A 135 8.73 18.35 2.84
CA GLY A 135 9.56 19.00 1.83
C GLY A 135 10.58 18.05 1.20
N ARG A 136 10.84 18.30 -0.08
CA ARG A 136 11.86 17.62 -0.87
C ARG A 136 13.24 17.79 -0.25
N GLY A 137 14.00 16.72 -0.12
CA GLY A 137 15.38 16.82 0.36
C GLY A 137 16.02 15.50 0.77
N GLU A 138 17.22 15.61 1.34
CA GLU A 138 18.08 14.47 1.69
C GLU A 138 18.12 14.19 3.20
N GLN A 139 17.49 15.03 4.02
CA GLN A 139 17.48 14.86 5.47
C GLN A 139 16.71 13.60 5.90
N SER A 140 16.79 13.27 7.19
CA SER A 140 16.00 12.18 7.75
C SER A 140 14.52 12.42 7.50
N ASN A 141 13.84 11.38 7.00
CA ASN A 141 12.43 11.41 6.65
C ASN A 141 12.06 12.43 5.55
N GLN A 142 13.03 12.95 4.78
CA GLN A 142 12.76 13.63 3.51
C GLN A 142 12.98 12.67 2.34
N LEU A 143 12.23 12.88 1.27
CA LEU A 143 12.29 12.13 0.03
C LEU A 143 12.44 13.09 -1.15
N LYS A 144 12.79 12.55 -2.31
CA LYS A 144 12.78 13.21 -3.60
C LYS A 144 12.39 12.18 -4.66
N GLU A 145 11.20 12.34 -5.22
CA GLU A 145 10.66 11.50 -6.30
C GLU A 145 10.72 10.00 -5.93
N PRO A 146 10.00 9.54 -4.87
CA PRO A 146 9.99 8.14 -4.50
C PRO A 146 9.20 7.30 -5.52
N ILE A 147 9.78 6.18 -5.99
CA ILE A 147 9.18 5.37 -7.06
C ILE A 147 8.84 3.94 -6.68
N GLY A 148 9.44 3.39 -5.63
CA GLY A 148 9.37 1.95 -5.34
C GLY A 148 9.26 1.66 -3.85
N LEU A 149 8.45 0.66 -3.51
CA LEU A 149 8.18 0.25 -2.13
C LEU A 149 8.34 -1.26 -1.98
N SER A 150 8.81 -1.71 -0.82
CA SER A 150 8.77 -3.12 -0.42
C SER A 150 8.83 -3.27 1.10
N PHE A 151 8.23 -4.33 1.64
CA PHE A 151 8.34 -4.67 3.05
C PHE A 151 9.30 -5.84 3.27
N ASP A 152 10.11 -5.78 4.33
CA ASP A 152 10.78 -6.97 4.84
C ASP A 152 9.85 -7.80 5.74
N ARG A 153 10.29 -9.02 6.10
CA ARG A 153 9.55 -9.92 6.99
C ARG A 153 9.32 -9.38 8.41
N HIS A 154 10.03 -8.33 8.79
CA HIS A 154 9.91 -7.65 10.09
C HIS A 154 9.03 -6.39 9.98
N GLY A 155 8.34 -6.19 8.85
CA GLY A 155 7.44 -5.06 8.65
C GLY A 155 8.14 -3.73 8.37
N ASN A 156 9.45 -3.71 8.15
CA ASN A 156 10.13 -2.47 7.77
C ASN A 156 9.87 -2.16 6.29
N LEU A 157 9.57 -0.90 6.01
CA LEU A 157 9.36 -0.39 4.66
C LEU A 157 10.68 0.06 4.06
N TYR A 158 10.99 -0.42 2.86
CA TYR A 158 12.07 0.03 2.02
C TYR A 158 11.49 0.93 0.93
N VAL A 159 12.07 2.12 0.77
CA VAL A 159 11.65 3.14 -0.19
C VAL A 159 12.79 3.41 -1.15
N VAL A 160 12.53 3.29 -2.45
CA VAL A 160 13.43 3.76 -3.51
C VAL A 160 13.20 5.26 -3.67
N ASP A 161 14.13 6.04 -3.13
CA ASP A 161 14.15 7.50 -3.13
C ASP A 161 14.96 7.96 -4.35
N TRP A 162 14.32 7.88 -5.53
CA TRP A 162 15.00 7.84 -6.82
C TRP A 162 15.75 9.12 -7.13
N GLY A 163 15.14 10.29 -6.87
CA GLY A 163 15.76 11.59 -7.12
C GLY A 163 16.93 11.92 -6.19
N ASN A 164 17.09 11.16 -5.11
CA ASN A 164 18.25 11.18 -4.20
C ASN A 164 19.21 9.99 -4.42
N HIS A 165 18.94 9.13 -5.39
CA HIS A 165 19.77 7.97 -5.74
C HIS A 165 20.06 7.02 -4.58
N ARG A 166 19.08 6.81 -3.69
CA ARG A 166 19.24 5.97 -2.50
C ARG A 166 18.05 5.06 -2.25
N VAL A 167 18.25 4.06 -1.40
CA VAL A 167 17.18 3.27 -0.79
C VAL A 167 17.20 3.54 0.71
N GLN A 168 16.05 3.92 1.26
CA GLN A 168 15.90 4.17 2.70
C GLN A 168 15.05 3.08 3.34
N LYS A 169 15.37 2.75 4.59
CA LYS A 169 14.63 1.80 5.42
C LYS A 169 13.92 2.55 6.54
N PHE A 170 12.62 2.33 6.69
CA PHE A 170 11.79 2.91 7.73
C PHE A 170 11.16 1.80 8.56
N ASN A 171 11.27 1.93 9.88
CA ASN A 171 10.41 1.18 10.78
C ASN A 171 9.06 1.89 10.80
N VAL A 172 8.14 1.41 9.97
CA VAL A 172 6.75 1.87 9.97
C VAL A 172 5.95 0.81 10.70
N ASP A 173 5.29 1.17 11.80
CA ASP A 173 4.42 0.24 12.49
C ASP A 173 3.31 -0.19 11.52
N SER A 174 3.40 -1.40 10.99
CA SER A 174 2.30 -2.02 10.26
C SER A 174 1.10 -2.15 11.21
N THR A 175 -0.12 -2.02 10.69
CA THR A 175 -1.33 -2.04 11.54
C THR A 175 -1.43 -3.34 12.34
N VAL A 176 -0.88 -4.45 11.83
CA VAL A 176 -0.76 -5.74 12.54
C VAL A 176 0.10 -5.62 13.80
N GLU A 177 1.32 -5.08 13.69
CA GLU A 177 2.19 -4.91 14.88
C GLU A 177 1.58 -3.96 15.89
N LYS A 178 0.94 -2.88 15.41
CA LYS A 178 0.23 -1.95 16.28
C LYS A 178 -0.89 -2.67 17.04
N LEU A 179 -1.70 -3.49 16.36
CA LEU A 179 -2.78 -4.27 16.99
C LEU A 179 -2.25 -5.32 17.98
N ILE A 180 -1.17 -6.03 17.64
CA ILE A 180 -0.54 -7.00 18.55
C ILE A 180 0.00 -6.28 19.79
N ARG A 181 0.73 -5.17 19.63
CA ARG A 181 1.25 -4.38 20.76
C ARG A 181 0.14 -3.82 21.63
N VAL A 182 -0.92 -3.28 21.02
CA VAL A 182 -2.10 -2.78 21.76
C VAL A 182 -2.80 -3.91 22.52
N ALA A 183 -3.00 -5.08 21.88
CA ALA A 183 -3.65 -6.22 22.50
C ALA A 183 -2.80 -6.80 23.65
N LEU A 184 -1.48 -6.97 23.46
CA LEU A 184 -0.57 -7.44 24.51
C LEU A 184 -0.51 -6.46 25.69
N ASN A 185 -0.45 -5.15 25.41
CA ASN A 185 -0.50 -4.13 26.47
C ASN A 185 -1.83 -4.15 27.22
N ALA A 186 -2.95 -4.32 26.53
CA ALA A 186 -4.26 -4.44 27.16
C ALA A 186 -4.34 -5.69 28.06
N ILE A 187 -3.91 -6.86 27.56
CA ILE A 187 -3.86 -8.11 28.32
C ILE A 187 -3.01 -7.96 29.58
N TRP A 188 -1.82 -7.35 29.44
CA TRP A 188 -0.93 -7.09 30.57
C TRP A 188 -1.57 -6.16 31.62
N PHE A 189 -2.27 -5.10 31.17
CA PHE A 189 -2.96 -4.17 32.06
C PHE A 189 -4.10 -4.85 32.84
N PHE A 190 -4.89 -5.70 32.17
CA PHE A 190 -5.94 -6.48 32.83
C PHE A 190 -5.36 -7.48 33.83
N PHE A 191 -4.26 -8.16 33.48
CA PHE A 191 -3.56 -9.09 34.37
C PHE A 191 -3.00 -8.39 35.63
N LEU A 192 -2.41 -7.20 35.49
CA LEU A 192 -1.92 -6.44 36.65
C LEU A 192 -3.07 -5.96 37.55
N ARG A 193 -4.19 -5.52 36.96
CA ARG A 193 -5.35 -5.06 37.71
C ARG A 193 -5.97 -6.20 38.52
N THR A 194 -6.10 -7.39 37.95
CA THR A 194 -6.61 -8.56 38.68
C THR A 194 -5.65 -9.01 39.78
N LEU A 195 -4.34 -8.96 39.55
CA LEU A 195 -3.35 -9.29 40.57
C LEU A 195 -3.41 -8.35 41.79
N ASN A 196 -3.62 -7.05 41.57
CA ASN A 196 -3.74 -6.08 42.65
C ASN A 196 -5.03 -6.26 43.46
N ILE A 197 -6.16 -6.53 42.80
CA ILE A 197 -7.44 -6.83 43.49
C ILE A 197 -7.29 -8.08 44.38
N ILE A 198 -6.60 -9.12 43.89
CA ILE A 198 -6.35 -10.33 44.68
C ILE A 198 -5.50 -10.03 45.91
N LYS A 199 -4.46 -9.19 45.78
CA LYS A 199 -3.61 -8.78 46.91
C LYS A 199 -4.38 -8.00 47.98
N GLU A 200 -5.21 -7.05 47.58
CA GLU A 200 -6.07 -6.30 48.52
C GLU A 200 -7.07 -7.23 49.23
N PHE A 201 -7.66 -8.19 48.52
CA PHE A 201 -8.61 -9.12 49.12
C PHE A 201 -7.95 -10.08 50.13
N ILE A 202 -6.68 -10.45 49.89
CA ILE A 202 -5.90 -11.26 50.84
C ILE A 202 -5.54 -10.43 52.07
N SER A 203 -5.12 -9.17 51.92
CA SER A 203 -4.75 -8.33 53.06
C SER A 203 -5.93 -7.90 53.93
N MET A 204 -7.17 -7.98 53.43
CA MET A 204 -8.38 -7.73 54.22
C MET A 204 -8.82 -8.94 55.07
N LYS A 205 -8.23 -10.11 54.86
CA LYS A 205 -8.57 -11.36 55.57
C LYS A 205 -7.56 -11.72 56.68
N GLU A 206 -6.50 -10.94 56.83
CA GLU A 206 -5.54 -11.00 57.95
C GLU A 206 -5.85 -9.89 58.97
#